data_AF-X1J2X5-F1
#
_entry.id   AF-X1J2X5-F1
#
_cell.length_a   1.000
_cell.length_b   1.000
_cell.length_c   1.000
_cell.angle_alpha   90.00
_cell.angle_beta   90.00
_cell.angle_gamma   90.00
#
_symmetry.space_group_name_H-M   'P 1'
#
loop_
_entity.id
_entity.type
_entity.pdbx_description
1 polymer ?
#
loop_
_entity_poly.entity_id
_entity_poly.type
_entity_poly.pdbx_seq_one_letter_code
_entity_poly.pdbx_strand_id
1 'polypeptide(L)' 'MQFNLVVLPGDGVGPEVAAEAIKVLTTVGRRFGHSFDLQYGLVGGEGRIQA' A
#
# COMPACT_ATOMS: atom_id res chain seq x y z
N MET A 1 9.81 -11.01 9.51
CA MET A 1 9.95 -9.61 10.00
C MET A 1 8.63 -8.89 9.81
N GLN A 2 8.33 -7.90 10.65
CA GLN A 2 7.12 -7.08 10.55
C GLN A 2 7.50 -5.72 9.95
N PHE A 3 6.79 -5.29 8.90
CA PHE A 3 6.98 -4.01 8.24
C PHE A 3 5.69 -3.22 8.28
N ASN A 4 5.79 -1.94 8.64
CA ASN A 4 4.66 -1.01 8.61
C ASN A 4 4.82 -0.14 7.36
N LEU A 5 3.82 -0.15 6.49
CA LEU A 5 3.83 0.54 5.20
C LEU A 5 2.60 1.44 5.11
N VAL A 6 2.82 2.68 4.71
CA VAL A 6 1.73 3.58 4.32
C VAL A 6 1.54 3.49 2.82
N VAL A 7 0.33 3.17 2.39
CA VAL A 7 -0.08 3.10 0.98
C VAL A 7 -0.81 4.39 0.65
N LEU A 8 -0.22 5.17 -0.25
CA LEU A 8 -0.78 6.40 -0.78
C LEU A 8 -1.06 6.20 -2.28
N PRO A 9 -2.27 5.79 -2.67
CA PRO A 9 -2.57 5.40 -4.06
C PRO A 9 -2.53 6.57 -5.05
N GLY A 10 -2.69 7.82 -4.60
CA GLY A 10 -2.69 8.99 -5.47
C GLY A 10 -3.92 9.06 -6.39
N ASP A 11 -3.81 9.80 -7.48
CA ASP A 11 -4.88 10.01 -8.47
C ASP A 11 -4.61 9.26 -9.78
N GLY A 12 -5.60 9.28 -10.69
CA GLY A 12 -5.49 8.66 -12.01
C GLY A 12 -5.47 7.13 -11.93
N VAL A 13 -4.46 6.48 -12.51
CA VAL A 13 -4.28 5.01 -12.49
C VAL A 13 -3.58 4.49 -11.21
N GLY A 14 -3.24 5.41 -10.31
CA GLY A 14 -2.49 5.11 -9.09
C GLY A 14 -3.17 4.07 -8.18
N PRO A 15 -4.48 4.17 -7.89
CA PRO A 15 -5.22 3.18 -7.10
C PRO A 15 -5.16 1.76 -7.68
N GLU A 16 -5.30 1.61 -9.00
CA GLU A 16 -5.27 0.31 -9.67
C GLU A 16 -3.88 -0.33 -9.59
N VAL A 17 -2.82 0.44 -9.82
CA VAL A 17 -1.44 -0.07 -9.73
C VAL A 17 -1.06 -0.40 -8.29
N ALA A 18 -1.47 0.44 -7.33
CA ALA A 18 -1.22 0.20 -5.91
C ALA A 18 -1.89 -1.11 -5.43
N ALA A 19 -3.11 -1.39 -5.89
CA ALA A 19 -3.82 -2.62 -5.57
C ALA A 19 -3.06 -3.87 -6.05
N GLU A 20 -2.48 -3.84 -7.25
CA GLU A 20 -1.68 -4.96 -7.76
C GLU A 20 -0.34 -5.11 -7.00
N ALA A 21 0.30 -4.00 -6.64
CA ALA A 21 1.53 -4.02 -5.84
C ALA A 21 1.31 -4.70 -4.48
N ILE A 22 0.17 -4.46 -3.82
CA ILE A 22 -0.18 -5.10 -2.55
C ILE A 22 -0.32 -6.62 -2.68
N LYS A 23 -0.85 -7.13 -3.81
CA LYS A 23 -0.93 -8.59 -4.06
C LYS A 23 0.46 -9.21 -4.19
N VAL A 24 1.38 -8.52 -4.86
CA VAL A 24 2.78 -8.94 -4.96
C VAL A 24 3.44 -8.96 -3.58
N LEU A 25 3.28 -7.88 -2.79
CA LEU A 25 3.79 -7.81 -1.42
C LEU A 25 3.26 -8.94 -0.55
N THR A 26 1.96 -9.25 -0.64
CA THR A 26 1.35 -10.37 0.10
C THR A 26 1.98 -11.71 -0.28
N THR A 27 2.25 -11.92 -1.56
CA THR A 27 2.88 -13.15 -2.07
C THR A 27 4.32 -13.28 -1.60
N VAL A 28 5.10 -12.19 -1.67
CA VAL A 28 6.47 -12.12 -1.15
C VAL A 28 6.48 -12.35 0.36
N GLY A 29 5.56 -11.73 1.09
CA GLY A 29 5.44 -11.89 2.54
C GLY A 29 5.22 -13.34 2.96
N ARG A 30 4.28 -14.03 2.30
CA ARG A 30 4.04 -15.46 2.53
C ARG A 30 5.26 -16.31 2.18
N ARG A 31 5.97 -16.00 1.09
CA ARG A 31 7.12 -16.79 0.63
C ARG A 31 8.35 -16.67 1.55
N PHE A 32 8.59 -15.49 2.11
CA PHE A 32 9.80 -15.19 2.88
C PHE A 32 9.56 -15.01 4.39
N GLY A 33 8.34 -15.23 4.87
CA GLY A 33 7.99 -15.03 6.29
C GLY A 33 8.07 -13.55 6.70
N HIS A 34 7.61 -12.67 5.83
CA HIS A 34 7.45 -11.24 6.12
C HIS A 34 5.97 -10.91 6.28
N SER A 35 5.68 -10.05 7.24
CA SER A 35 4.35 -9.52 7.51
C SER A 35 4.34 -8.04 7.19
N PHE A 36 3.28 -7.59 6.52
CA PHE A 36 3.09 -6.20 6.13
C PHE A 36 1.84 -5.66 6.81
N ASP A 37 1.98 -4.64 7.64
CA ASP A 37 0.87 -3.83 8.15
C ASP A 37 0.68 -2.63 7.22
N LEU A 38 -0.47 -2.58 6.54
CA LEU A 38 -0.74 -1.61 5.48
C LEU A 38 -1.73 -0.58 5.99
N GLN A 39 -1.27 0.67 6.08
CA GLN A 39 -2.12 1.82 6.42
C GLN A 39 -2.40 2.63 5.15
N TYR A 40 -3.67 2.82 4.83
CA TYR A 40 -4.05 3.57 3.63
C TYR A 40 -4.24 5.04 3.98
N GLY A 41 -3.60 5.92 3.21
CA GLY A 41 -3.77 7.36 3.32
C GLY A 41 -4.17 7.96 1.98
N LEU A 42 -4.89 9.08 2.02
CA LEU A 42 -5.23 9.84 0.82
C LEU A 42 -4.13 10.88 0.54
N VAL A 43 -3.74 11.01 -0.73
CA VAL A 43 -2.81 12.05 -1.22
C VAL A 43 -3.21 12.42 -2.64
N GLY A 44 -3.06 13.70 -3.03
CA GLY A 44 -3.37 14.17 -4.39
C GLY A 44 -4.57 15.12 -4.45
N GLY A 45 -5.15 15.27 -5.64
CA GLY A 45 -6.28 16.17 -5.95
C GLY A 45 -7.54 15.89 -5.15
N GLU A 46 -7.70 14.68 -4.60
CA GLU A 46 -8.88 14.27 -3.83
C GLU A 46 -8.74 14.32 -2.29
N GLY A 47 -7.58 14.61 -1.68
CA GLY A 47 -7.59 14.74 -0.21
C GLY A 47 -6.27 14.80 0.54
N ARG A 48 -6.34 15.53 1.67
CA ARG A 48 -5.29 15.74 2.68
C ARG A 48 -5.00 14.47 3.47
N ILE A 49 -3.72 14.22 3.71
CA ILE A 49 -3.22 13.23 4.67
C ILE A 49 -3.87 13.43 6.06
N GLN A 50 -4.57 12.42 6.55
CA GLN A 50 -4.82 12.25 7.99
C GLN A 50 -3.92 11.10 8.43
N ALA A 51 -2.98 11.44 9.30
CA ALA A 51 -2.06 10.53 9.96
C ALA A 51 -2.73 9.89 11.18
#